data_AF-A0A450WMY9-F1
#
_entry.id   AF-A0A450WMY9-F1
#
_cell.length_a   1.000
_cell.length_b   1.000
_cell.length_c   1.000
_cell.angle_alpha   90.00
_cell.angle_beta   90.00
_cell.angle_gamma   90.00
#
_symmetry.space_group_name_H-M   'P 1'
#
loop_
_entity.id
_entity.type
_entity.pdbx_description
1 polymer ?
#
loop_
_entity_poly.entity_id
_entity_poly.type
_entity_poly.pdbx_seq_one_letter_code
_entity_poly.pdbx_strand_id
1 'polypeptide(L)'
;MRGAYPPYAGCAGNDKNKSTGIFGSGYTELVRYLENLRQNDQEILNKGGWGPAKRAPSDRTLSAGGSLRSTPATHAFGNLFGSGYTELGKRIDMKRYNEQGNKQGNKRLRNIELRNILFISRASSQMRRVLPMPGSCLVDARRSFARAFGDMAFLSLLAACLITLSPREALAANRALFQLNGLDYLESELPPDLRSTLHQLENEYYELEDEYHRKLQQLIFDAVLFDNYLEEEAERLGKSKQEIKAERLSTPAPSEESVRAFYATIEKRIGKPYEDVRKDLADLLRAREIEKKRSALLATYREKNDFKVLLPRITPPVIKIHTEGFPAKGDPKAPVTIVEFADYQCPHCKTAAEAIKAIFDDFKDKVRVVYMDYPINRSGISTLVARGAACADAQGKFWPYHELAYQRQETLSKGSSIDLAKDTELDLKEFTGCFQSEEAREKVARARAEALRLGLRSTPSIFVNGKRLFIMEDFKKDLRAAVEKELASANMR
;
A
#
# COMPACT_ATOMS: atom_id res chain seq x y z
N MET A 1 67.33 34.47 2.76
CA MET A 1 67.50 34.02 4.16
C MET A 1 66.83 32.64 4.25
N ARG A 2 67.64 31.57 4.23
CA ARG A 2 67.97 30.72 5.40
C ARG A 2 66.69 30.26 6.11
N GLY A 3 66.35 28.99 6.21
CA GLY A 3 67.04 27.69 6.11
C GLY A 3 66.14 26.69 6.88
N ALA A 4 66.30 25.38 6.91
CA ALA A 4 67.22 24.44 6.30
C ALA A 4 66.58 23.04 6.43
N TYR A 5 66.94 22.18 5.49
CA TYR A 5 66.78 20.71 5.37
C TYR A 5 67.41 19.92 6.56
N PRO A 6 67.18 18.60 6.77
CA PRO A 6 67.56 17.54 5.82
C PRO A 6 66.71 16.24 5.72
N PRO A 7 67.10 15.33 4.76
CA PRO A 7 66.21 14.39 4.07
C PRO A 7 66.68 12.90 4.05
N TYR A 8 65.97 12.08 3.25
CA TYR A 8 66.34 10.83 2.53
C TYR A 8 66.82 9.56 3.26
N ALA A 9 66.11 8.45 2.96
CA ALA A 9 66.56 7.15 2.40
C ALA A 9 65.58 6.06 2.89
N GLY A 10 64.95 5.19 2.08
CA GLY A 10 65.30 4.62 0.79
C GLY A 10 65.38 3.10 0.96
N CYS A 11 64.51 2.34 0.29
CA CYS A 11 64.83 1.06 -0.34
C CYS A 11 63.64 0.52 -1.13
N ALA A 12 63.81 0.52 -2.46
CA ALA A 12 63.04 -0.28 -3.37
C ALA A 12 63.40 -1.76 -3.20
N GLY A 13 62.39 -2.63 -3.28
CA GLY A 13 62.54 -4.08 -3.42
C GLY A 13 61.43 -4.58 -4.33
N ASN A 14 61.80 -4.97 -5.54
CA ASN A 14 61.01 -5.79 -6.44
C ASN A 14 60.53 -7.04 -5.69
N ASP A 15 59.24 -7.35 -5.75
CA ASP A 15 58.82 -8.74 -5.87
C ASP A 15 57.54 -8.86 -6.68
N LYS A 16 57.70 -9.46 -7.86
CA LYS A 16 56.61 -9.97 -8.70
C LYS A 16 56.12 -11.27 -8.05
N ASN A 17 54.81 -11.50 -8.10
CA ASN A 17 54.13 -12.75 -7.71
C ASN A 17 54.19 -13.14 -6.22
N LYS A 18 53.11 -12.84 -5.49
CA LYS A 18 52.29 -13.81 -4.72
C LYS A 18 51.35 -13.07 -3.76
N SER A 19 50.07 -12.95 -4.13
CA SER A 19 48.93 -13.07 -3.21
C SER A 19 47.63 -13.11 -4.01
N THR A 20 47.47 -14.13 -4.84
CA THR A 20 46.16 -14.70 -5.12
C THR A 20 45.74 -15.50 -3.89
N GLY A 21 44.54 -15.22 -3.38
CA GLY A 21 43.92 -16.00 -2.31
C GLY A 21 43.78 -15.22 -1.01
N ILE A 22 42.60 -14.63 -0.81
CA ILE A 22 41.73 -14.67 0.38
C ILE A 22 40.68 -13.56 0.17
N PHE A 23 39.86 -13.69 -0.88
CA PHE A 23 38.58 -13.00 -1.10
C PHE A 23 37.87 -13.83 -2.17
N GLY A 24 37.34 -15.00 -1.79
CA GLY A 24 36.76 -15.94 -2.77
C GLY A 24 36.04 -17.16 -2.21
N SER A 25 35.97 -17.36 -0.89
CA SER A 25 35.26 -18.50 -0.30
C SER A 25 33.87 -18.15 0.24
N GLY A 26 33.67 -16.97 0.84
CA GLY A 26 32.38 -16.62 1.47
C GLY A 26 31.25 -16.30 0.49
N TYR A 27 31.53 -15.62 -0.62
CA TYR A 27 30.52 -15.30 -1.64
C TYR A 27 30.11 -16.53 -2.44
N THR A 28 31.06 -17.45 -2.68
CA THR A 28 30.82 -18.68 -3.42
C THR A 28 30.02 -19.69 -2.61
N GLU A 29 30.19 -19.76 -1.28
CA GLU A 29 29.35 -20.60 -0.41
C GLU A 29 27.92 -20.06 -0.25
N LEU A 30 27.73 -18.74 -0.19
CA LEU A 30 26.38 -18.15 -0.11
C LEU A 30 25.60 -18.36 -1.42
N VAL A 31 26.25 -18.19 -2.57
CA VAL A 31 25.64 -18.47 -3.88
C VAL A 31 25.33 -19.96 -4.02
N ARG A 32 26.23 -20.85 -3.59
CA ARG A 32 26.00 -22.31 -3.62
C ARG A 32 24.89 -22.76 -2.67
N TYR A 33 24.75 -22.12 -1.51
CA TYR A 33 23.64 -22.37 -0.57
C TYR A 33 22.30 -21.91 -1.15
N LEU A 34 22.25 -20.73 -1.78
CA LEU A 34 21.05 -20.21 -2.43
C LEU A 34 20.67 -20.99 -3.71
N GLU A 35 21.65 -21.48 -4.46
CA GLU A 35 21.44 -22.36 -5.61
C GLU A 35 20.95 -23.75 -5.19
N ASN A 36 21.46 -24.31 -4.08
CA ASN A 36 20.95 -25.57 -3.51
C ASN A 36 19.52 -25.45 -2.99
N LEU A 37 19.14 -24.32 -2.38
CA LEU A 37 17.75 -24.06 -2.00
C LEU A 37 16.83 -24.00 -3.23
N ARG A 38 17.30 -23.36 -4.31
CA ARG A 38 16.56 -23.27 -5.58
C ARG A 38 16.44 -24.61 -6.31
N GLN A 39 17.46 -25.46 -6.25
CA GLN A 39 17.44 -26.81 -6.84
C GLN A 39 16.56 -27.77 -6.04
N ASN A 40 16.56 -27.70 -4.69
CA ASN A 40 15.68 -28.51 -3.86
C ASN A 40 14.20 -28.14 -4.05
N ASP A 41 13.88 -26.86 -4.25
CA ASP A 41 12.50 -26.43 -4.57
C ASP A 41 12.07 -26.90 -5.97
N GLN A 42 12.99 -26.95 -6.95
CA GLN A 42 12.70 -27.53 -8.27
C GLN A 42 12.57 -29.06 -8.26
N GLU A 43 13.27 -29.78 -7.39
CA GLU A 43 13.13 -31.24 -7.26
C GLU A 43 11.81 -31.65 -6.57
N ILE A 44 11.31 -30.81 -5.66
CA ILE A 44 9.99 -30.96 -5.02
C ILE A 44 8.86 -30.66 -6.03
N LEU A 45 9.05 -29.68 -6.92
CA LEU A 45 8.10 -29.37 -8.01
C LEU A 45 8.13 -30.41 -9.14
N ASN A 46 9.28 -31.05 -9.41
CA ASN A 46 9.42 -32.07 -10.47
C ASN A 46 8.97 -33.49 -10.05
N LYS A 47 8.70 -33.75 -8.76
CA LYS A 47 8.15 -35.03 -8.26
C LYS A 47 6.61 -35.06 -8.16
N GLY A 48 5.93 -33.94 -8.45
CA GLY A 48 4.47 -33.85 -8.60
C GLY A 48 4.07 -33.79 -10.08
N GLY A 49 4.17 -34.90 -10.79
CA GLY A 49 4.04 -34.92 -12.25
C GLY A 49 2.63 -34.67 -12.79
N TRP A 50 2.54 -33.79 -13.80
CA TRP A 50 1.73 -33.97 -15.02
C TRP A 50 2.52 -33.39 -16.19
N GLY A 51 3.08 -34.27 -17.02
CA GLY A 51 3.83 -33.90 -18.23
C GLY A 51 2.92 -33.55 -19.43
N PRO A 52 3.44 -32.88 -20.47
CA PRO A 52 2.67 -32.45 -21.62
C PRO A 52 2.43 -33.60 -22.62
N ALA A 53 1.18 -33.83 -23.01
CA ALA A 53 0.84 -34.80 -24.04
C ALA A 53 1.15 -34.25 -25.44
N LYS A 54 1.91 -35.04 -26.21
CA LYS A 54 2.26 -34.83 -27.62
C LYS A 54 1.03 -34.94 -28.54
N ARG A 55 1.11 -34.31 -29.70
CA ARG A 55 0.10 -34.28 -30.77
C ARG A 55 0.35 -35.39 -31.81
N ALA A 56 -0.75 -35.82 -32.46
CA ALA A 56 -0.93 -36.47 -33.79
C ALA A 56 -1.11 -38.02 -33.82
N PRO A 57 -1.77 -38.61 -34.86
CA PRO A 57 -2.97 -38.18 -35.63
C PRO A 57 -4.00 -39.31 -35.93
N SER A 58 -5.15 -38.91 -36.51
CA SER A 58 -6.08 -39.60 -37.45
C SER A 58 -6.89 -40.87 -37.07
N ASP A 59 -8.18 -40.74 -37.41
CA ASP A 59 -9.11 -41.70 -38.07
C ASP A 59 -10.40 -42.23 -37.38
N ARG A 60 -11.48 -41.94 -38.11
CA ARG A 60 -12.87 -42.47 -38.23
C ARG A 60 -13.27 -43.73 -37.42
N THR A 61 -14.43 -43.69 -36.77
CA THR A 61 -15.73 -44.29 -37.21
C THR A 61 -16.75 -44.50 -36.06
N LEU A 62 -17.99 -44.05 -36.33
CA LEU A 62 -19.31 -44.67 -36.10
C LEU A 62 -19.69 -45.37 -34.77
N SER A 63 -20.80 -44.85 -34.23
CA SER A 63 -22.10 -45.53 -33.96
C SER A 63 -22.56 -45.83 -32.52
N ALA A 64 -23.81 -45.38 -32.30
CA ALA A 64 -24.93 -46.03 -31.62
C ALA A 64 -24.95 -46.24 -30.09
N GLY A 65 -25.92 -45.55 -29.46
CA GLY A 65 -27.05 -46.20 -28.77
C GLY A 65 -26.92 -46.53 -27.28
N GLY A 66 -27.93 -46.14 -26.49
CA GLY A 66 -28.28 -46.86 -25.26
C GLY A 66 -28.55 -46.02 -24.01
N SER A 67 -29.83 -45.74 -23.78
CA SER A 67 -30.48 -45.31 -22.53
C SER A 67 -30.09 -46.13 -21.29
N LEU A 68 -29.90 -45.48 -20.11
CA LEU A 68 -30.77 -45.65 -18.92
C LEU A 68 -30.23 -44.92 -17.66
N ARG A 69 -31.07 -44.00 -17.16
CA ARG A 69 -31.36 -43.58 -15.77
C ARG A 69 -30.35 -43.89 -14.65
N SER A 70 -29.86 -42.84 -13.99
CA SER A 70 -30.26 -42.47 -12.60
C SER A 70 -29.51 -41.21 -12.13
N THR A 71 -30.27 -40.22 -11.64
CA THR A 71 -29.82 -39.07 -10.84
C THR A 71 -29.69 -39.49 -9.35
N PRO A 72 -29.16 -38.68 -8.40
CA PRO A 72 -28.84 -37.25 -8.48
C PRO A 72 -27.51 -36.78 -7.82
N ALA A 73 -27.23 -35.50 -8.09
CA ALA A 73 -26.69 -34.47 -7.18
C ALA A 73 -25.17 -34.27 -7.00
N THR A 74 -24.78 -33.06 -7.41
CA THR A 74 -23.92 -32.07 -6.73
C THR A 74 -22.43 -32.36 -6.59
N HIS A 75 -21.62 -31.74 -7.46
CA HIS A 75 -20.43 -30.96 -7.09
C HIS A 75 -19.97 -30.11 -8.29
N ALA A 76 -19.64 -28.83 -8.03
CA ALA A 76 -18.77 -27.91 -8.79
C ALA A 76 -19.41 -26.54 -9.16
N PHE A 77 -19.58 -25.70 -8.14
CA PHE A 77 -19.51 -24.24 -8.28
C PHE A 77 -18.66 -23.68 -7.14
N GLY A 78 -17.34 -23.79 -7.32
CA GLY A 78 -16.35 -23.18 -6.46
C GLY A 78 -15.18 -22.76 -7.34
N ASN A 79 -15.29 -21.56 -7.91
CA ASN A 79 -14.19 -20.72 -8.40
C ASN A 79 -14.81 -19.56 -9.20
N LEU A 80 -15.20 -18.49 -8.50
CA LEU A 80 -15.33 -17.17 -9.13
C LEU A 80 -15.36 -16.01 -8.11
N PHE A 81 -15.51 -16.26 -6.81
CA PHE A 81 -15.33 -15.23 -5.79
C PHE A 81 -14.64 -15.84 -4.57
N GLY A 82 -13.63 -15.16 -4.06
CA GLY A 82 -12.71 -15.69 -3.06
C GLY A 82 -13.41 -16.18 -1.79
N SER A 83 -12.95 -17.32 -1.28
CA SER A 83 -12.97 -17.61 0.15
C SER A 83 -11.81 -18.52 0.50
N GLY A 84 -11.13 -18.19 1.59
CA GLY A 84 -10.25 -19.11 2.26
C GLY A 84 -11.07 -20.20 2.98
N TYR A 85 -10.36 -21.32 3.19
CA TYR A 85 -10.62 -22.39 4.17
C TYR A 85 -11.81 -23.33 3.92
N THR A 86 -11.47 -24.50 3.37
CA THR A 86 -11.80 -25.91 3.77
C THR A 86 -11.38 -26.77 2.56
N GLU A 87 -10.58 -27.83 2.57
CA GLU A 87 -10.13 -28.83 3.54
C GLU A 87 -8.72 -29.32 3.11
N LEU A 88 -7.85 -29.61 4.08
CA LEU A 88 -6.85 -30.68 3.96
C LEU A 88 -6.67 -31.32 5.33
N GLY A 89 -7.73 -32.01 5.76
CA GLY A 89 -7.66 -32.98 6.85
C GLY A 89 -6.95 -34.24 6.38
N LYS A 90 -5.61 -34.25 6.46
CA LYS A 90 -4.86 -35.49 6.64
C LYS A 90 -4.15 -35.42 7.98
N ARG A 91 -4.51 -36.36 8.85
CA ARG A 91 -4.03 -36.55 10.22
C ARG A 91 -2.51 -36.37 10.32
N ILE A 92 -2.08 -35.29 10.98
CA ILE A 92 -0.82 -35.24 11.71
C ILE A 92 -1.18 -34.93 13.16
N ASP A 93 -0.78 -35.83 14.05
CA ASP A 93 -1.10 -35.86 15.47
C ASP A 93 -0.40 -34.70 16.22
N MET A 94 -1.02 -33.51 16.20
CA MET A 94 -0.52 -32.28 16.85
C MET A 94 -0.74 -32.24 18.36
N LYS A 95 -1.36 -33.26 18.99
CA LYS A 95 -1.56 -33.26 20.44
C LYS A 95 -0.30 -33.58 21.24
N ARG A 96 0.73 -34.22 20.65
CA ARG A 96 2.01 -34.48 21.33
C ARG A 96 3.00 -33.33 21.30
N TYR A 97 2.94 -32.44 20.31
CA TYR A 97 3.96 -31.40 20.12
C TYR A 97 3.75 -30.18 21.03
N ASN A 98 2.50 -29.91 21.44
CA ASN A 98 2.16 -28.71 22.20
C ASN A 98 2.37 -28.86 23.73
N GLU A 99 2.43 -30.09 24.25
CA GLU A 99 2.68 -30.32 25.69
C GLU A 99 4.17 -30.39 26.06
N GLN A 100 5.04 -30.79 25.12
CA GLN A 100 6.49 -30.85 25.37
C GLN A 100 7.21 -29.51 25.12
N GLY A 101 6.78 -28.72 24.12
CA GLY A 101 7.36 -27.39 23.85
C GLY A 101 7.03 -26.36 24.93
N ASN A 102 5.82 -26.41 25.50
CA ASN A 102 5.36 -25.44 26.49
C ASN A 102 6.01 -25.64 27.87
N LYS A 103 6.45 -26.85 28.22
CA LYS A 103 7.19 -27.11 29.47
C LYS A 103 8.66 -26.67 29.42
N GLN A 104 9.29 -26.69 28.24
CA GLN A 104 10.71 -26.32 28.08
C GLN A 104 10.89 -24.81 27.86
N GLY A 105 9.96 -24.15 27.17
CA GLY A 105 9.97 -22.70 26.94
C GLY A 105 9.68 -21.88 28.22
N ASN A 106 8.70 -22.31 29.02
CA ASN A 106 8.35 -21.62 30.27
C ASN A 106 9.43 -21.73 31.37
N LYS A 107 10.29 -22.75 31.33
CA LYS A 107 11.43 -22.90 32.26
C LYS A 107 12.62 -22.01 31.90
N ARG A 108 12.81 -21.67 30.61
CA ARG A 108 13.88 -20.76 30.15
C ARG A 108 13.52 -19.29 30.32
N LEU A 109 12.26 -18.91 30.08
CA LEU A 109 11.80 -17.52 30.24
C LEU A 109 11.76 -17.08 31.71
N ARG A 110 11.32 -17.94 32.64
CA ARG A 110 11.37 -17.65 34.09
C ARG A 110 12.79 -17.46 34.64
N ASN A 111 13.80 -18.13 34.06
CA ASN A 111 15.20 -18.01 34.52
C ASN A 111 15.92 -16.75 33.98
N ILE A 112 15.43 -16.15 32.88
CA ILE A 112 15.96 -14.89 32.35
C ILE A 112 15.34 -13.69 33.09
N GLU A 113 14.04 -13.75 33.41
CA GLU A 113 13.38 -12.69 34.19
C GLU A 113 13.84 -12.66 35.67
N LEU A 114 14.11 -13.81 36.30
CA LEU A 114 14.61 -13.84 37.68
C LEU A 114 16.08 -13.40 37.83
N ARG A 115 16.90 -13.51 36.78
CA ARG A 115 18.30 -13.03 36.82
C ARG A 115 18.43 -11.50 36.67
N ASN A 116 17.50 -10.85 35.96
CA ASN A 116 17.51 -9.39 35.80
C ASN A 116 16.87 -8.66 37.00
N ILE A 117 15.94 -9.28 37.73
CA ILE A 117 15.33 -8.71 38.94
C ILE A 117 16.27 -8.80 40.17
N LEU A 118 17.21 -9.75 40.18
CA LEU A 118 18.23 -9.87 41.25
C LEU A 118 19.49 -9.00 41.04
N PHE A 119 19.65 -8.39 39.86
CA PHE A 119 20.77 -7.46 39.59
C PHE A 119 20.45 -6.00 39.97
N ILE A 120 19.17 -5.63 40.01
CA ILE A 120 18.72 -4.27 40.40
C ILE A 120 18.46 -4.15 41.92
N SER A 121 18.36 -5.27 42.64
CA SER A 121 18.16 -5.30 44.11
C SER A 121 19.48 -5.31 44.93
N ARG A 122 20.65 -5.46 44.28
CA ARG A 122 21.96 -5.49 44.95
C ARG A 122 22.77 -4.19 44.87
N ALA A 123 22.28 -3.17 44.16
CA ALA A 123 22.89 -1.84 44.09
C ALA A 123 22.34 -0.84 45.14
N SER A 124 21.35 -1.25 45.94
CA SER A 124 20.65 -0.36 46.89
C SER A 124 20.90 -0.66 48.37
N SER A 125 21.86 -1.52 48.71
CA SER A 125 22.15 -1.92 50.10
C SER A 125 23.62 -1.78 50.55
N GLN A 126 24.48 -1.09 49.78
CA GLN A 126 25.86 -0.79 50.16
C GLN A 126 26.20 0.70 50.34
N MET A 127 25.23 1.53 50.73
CA MET A 127 25.51 2.88 51.27
C MET A 127 24.83 3.09 52.61
N ARG A 128 25.25 2.33 53.62
CA ARG A 128 25.06 2.69 55.04
C ARG A 128 26.06 1.93 55.93
N ARG A 129 26.68 2.67 56.86
CA ARG A 129 27.74 2.32 57.85
C ARG A 129 29.15 2.56 57.28
N VAL A 130 29.93 3.53 57.76
CA VAL A 130 30.80 3.49 58.98
C VAL A 130 31.51 4.89 59.01
N LEU A 131 31.26 5.88 59.90
CA LEU A 131 31.91 6.21 61.22
C LEU A 131 31.52 7.66 61.69
N PRO A 132 31.84 8.12 62.94
CA PRO A 132 30.97 8.94 63.80
C PRO A 132 31.45 10.37 64.19
N MET A 133 30.47 11.25 64.54
CA MET A 133 30.44 12.37 65.56
C MET A 133 31.53 13.49 65.55
N PRO A 134 31.34 14.69 66.18
CA PRO A 134 30.13 15.34 66.75
C PRO A 134 29.92 16.84 66.35
N GLY A 135 28.76 17.39 66.68
CA GLY A 135 28.70 18.70 67.37
C GLY A 135 28.36 19.99 66.61
N SER A 136 27.10 20.40 66.76
CA SER A 136 26.61 21.77 67.01
C SER A 136 26.07 22.66 65.86
N CYS A 137 24.92 23.25 66.20
CA CYS A 137 24.27 24.45 65.68
C CYS A 137 23.44 24.37 64.38
N LEU A 138 22.17 24.03 64.61
CA LEU A 138 21.00 24.67 63.99
C LEU A 138 21.14 26.20 63.94
N VAL A 139 20.90 26.74 62.75
CA VAL A 139 20.35 28.06 62.36
C VAL A 139 21.22 28.65 61.26
N ASP A 140 20.92 28.27 60.01
CA ASP A 140 20.90 29.18 58.85
C ASP A 140 20.38 28.47 57.58
N ALA A 141 19.34 27.66 57.76
CA ALA A 141 18.43 27.33 56.69
C ALA A 141 17.39 28.45 56.58
N ARG A 142 17.65 29.45 55.71
CA ARG A 142 16.64 30.24 54.96
C ARG A 142 17.25 31.48 54.28
N ARG A 143 18.23 31.31 53.39
CA ARG A 143 18.44 32.33 52.33
C ARG A 143 19.21 31.89 51.08
N SER A 144 19.82 30.71 51.06
CA SER A 144 20.59 30.26 49.87
C SER A 144 20.00 29.06 49.12
N PHE A 145 18.83 28.54 49.52
CA PHE A 145 18.21 27.38 48.85
C PHE A 145 17.19 27.74 47.74
N ALA A 146 16.83 29.02 47.57
CA ALA A 146 15.83 29.47 46.61
C ALA A 146 16.40 29.94 45.25
N ARG A 147 17.71 29.82 45.01
CA ARG A 147 18.33 30.16 43.71
C ARG A 147 18.94 28.97 42.95
N ALA A 148 19.04 27.79 43.56
CA ALA A 148 19.60 26.60 42.89
C ALA A 148 18.53 25.64 42.31
N PHE A 149 17.25 25.85 42.61
CA PHE A 149 16.14 25.03 42.08
C PHE A 149 15.39 25.67 40.90
N GLY A 150 15.69 26.92 40.54
CA GLY A 150 15.10 27.58 39.36
C GLY A 150 15.68 27.07 38.05
N ASP A 151 16.99 26.80 38.01
CA ASP A 151 17.69 26.51 36.76
C ASP A 151 17.73 25.02 36.40
N MET A 152 17.57 24.12 37.38
CA MET A 152 17.48 22.67 37.15
C MET A 152 16.06 22.18 36.80
N ALA A 153 15.02 22.95 37.14
CA ALA A 153 13.65 22.65 36.74
C ALA A 153 13.38 23.06 35.28
N PHE A 154 14.04 24.09 34.76
CA PHE A 154 13.89 24.52 33.37
C PHE A 154 14.58 23.58 32.36
N LEU A 155 15.74 23.01 32.73
CA LEU A 155 16.46 22.04 31.88
C LEU A 155 15.80 20.66 31.86
N SER A 156 15.10 20.26 32.94
CA SER A 156 14.32 19.01 32.98
C SER A 156 12.95 19.13 32.33
N LEU A 157 12.31 20.32 32.34
CA LEU A 157 11.10 20.58 31.53
C LEU A 157 11.41 20.70 30.03
N LEU A 158 12.56 21.23 29.63
CA LEU A 158 12.98 21.22 28.22
C LEU A 158 13.37 19.80 27.73
N ALA A 159 14.01 18.99 28.58
CA ALA A 159 14.29 17.59 28.25
C ALA A 159 13.03 16.70 28.24
N ALA A 160 12.03 17.00 29.07
CA ALA A 160 10.75 16.28 29.08
C ALA A 160 9.80 16.70 27.95
N CYS A 161 9.98 17.88 27.34
CA CYS A 161 9.21 18.31 26.17
C CYS A 161 9.78 17.82 24.82
N LEU A 162 10.97 17.21 24.83
CA LEU A 162 11.63 16.66 23.64
C LEU A 162 11.38 15.16 23.42
N ILE A 163 10.55 14.50 24.26
CA ILE A 163 10.25 13.06 24.17
C ILE A 163 8.74 12.79 23.98
N THR A 164 7.94 13.79 23.60
CA THR A 164 6.53 13.58 23.19
C THR A 164 6.26 13.79 21.71
N LEU A 165 7.30 13.97 20.89
CA LEU A 165 7.19 13.60 19.49
C LEU A 165 7.20 12.08 19.45
N SER A 166 6.05 11.48 19.20
CA SER A 166 6.01 10.07 18.84
C SER A 166 7.03 9.86 17.71
N PRO A 167 7.87 8.80 17.73
CA PRO A 167 8.86 8.57 16.68
C PRO A 167 8.28 8.49 15.26
N ARG A 168 6.95 8.46 15.13
CA ARG A 168 6.22 8.43 13.87
C ARG A 168 6.05 9.78 13.18
N GLU A 169 6.21 10.92 13.86
CA GLU A 169 6.09 12.23 13.19
C GLU A 169 7.41 12.68 12.54
N ALA A 170 8.53 12.04 12.88
CA ALA A 170 9.81 12.18 12.17
C ALA A 170 9.94 11.24 10.95
N LEU A 171 8.96 10.37 10.70
CA LEU A 171 8.89 9.55 9.49
C LEU A 171 8.35 10.39 8.32
N ALA A 172 9.23 10.93 7.48
CA ALA A 172 9.08 10.93 6.01
C ALA A 172 10.12 11.78 5.26
N ALA A 173 10.98 12.56 5.91
CA ALA A 173 11.89 13.42 5.13
C ALA A 173 13.31 12.85 4.94
N ASN A 174 13.88 12.15 5.93
CA ASN A 174 15.26 11.68 5.81
C ASN A 174 15.68 10.69 6.93
N ARG A 175 15.22 9.43 6.90
CA ARG A 175 15.66 8.44 7.90
C ARG A 175 17.10 7.99 7.64
N ALA A 176 17.85 7.69 8.71
CA ALA A 176 19.08 6.92 8.59
C ALA A 176 18.71 5.46 8.24
N LEU A 177 19.32 4.93 7.18
CA LEU A 177 19.07 3.57 6.69
C LEU A 177 20.03 2.57 7.34
N PHE A 178 21.30 2.93 7.39
CA PHE A 178 22.35 2.14 8.03
C PHE A 178 23.53 3.05 8.39
N GLN A 179 24.42 2.54 9.23
CA GLN A 179 25.65 3.23 9.61
C GLN A 179 26.86 2.47 9.06
N LEU A 180 27.84 3.19 8.52
CA LEU A 180 29.12 2.63 8.08
C LEU A 180 30.26 3.54 8.55
N ASN A 181 31.20 3.02 9.34
CA ASN A 181 32.32 3.76 9.93
C ASN A 181 31.90 4.98 10.76
N GLY A 182 30.77 4.88 11.46
CA GLY A 182 30.24 5.99 12.26
C GLY A 182 29.50 7.07 11.45
N LEU A 183 29.40 6.91 10.12
CA LEU A 183 28.64 7.78 9.24
C LEU A 183 27.25 7.16 8.97
N ASP A 184 26.21 7.95 9.19
CA ASP A 184 24.84 7.56 8.88
C ASP A 184 24.58 7.76 7.38
N TYR A 185 24.04 6.74 6.74
CA TYR A 185 23.62 6.79 5.34
C TYR A 185 22.13 7.06 5.32
N LEU A 186 21.77 8.25 4.86
CA LEU A 186 20.41 8.74 4.93
C LEU A 186 19.64 8.42 3.66
N GLU A 187 18.32 8.32 3.77
CA GLU A 187 17.44 8.05 2.64
C GLU A 187 17.54 9.12 1.54
N SER A 188 17.73 10.39 1.91
CA SER A 188 17.88 11.48 0.95
C SER A 188 19.15 11.36 0.10
N GLU A 189 20.17 10.67 0.60
CA GLU A 189 21.47 10.47 -0.04
C GLU A 189 21.45 9.31 -1.04
N LEU A 190 20.38 8.51 -1.04
CA LEU A 190 20.21 7.46 -2.01
C LEU A 190 20.17 8.02 -3.45
N PRO A 191 20.81 7.33 -4.41
CA PRO A 191 20.58 7.53 -5.83
C PRO A 191 19.09 7.58 -6.19
N PRO A 192 18.67 8.37 -7.20
CA PRO A 192 17.26 8.53 -7.57
C PRO A 192 16.52 7.21 -7.80
N ASP A 193 17.16 6.22 -8.42
CA ASP A 193 16.63 4.87 -8.68
C ASP A 193 16.40 4.07 -7.38
N LEU A 194 17.30 4.19 -6.40
CA LEU A 194 17.14 3.55 -5.10
C LEU A 194 16.06 4.24 -4.26
N ARG A 195 15.93 5.57 -4.30
CA ARG A 195 14.80 6.28 -3.66
C ARG A 195 13.46 5.87 -4.25
N SER A 196 13.42 5.72 -5.57
CA SER A 196 12.25 5.22 -6.29
C SER A 196 11.86 3.81 -5.84
N THR A 197 12.84 2.91 -5.78
CA THR A 197 12.66 1.53 -5.33
C THR A 197 12.21 1.49 -3.87
N LEU A 198 12.77 2.33 -3.01
CA LEU A 198 12.38 2.43 -1.62
C LEU A 198 10.93 2.88 -1.46
N HIS A 199 10.53 3.94 -2.18
CA HIS A 199 9.14 4.40 -2.17
C HIS A 199 8.16 3.34 -2.72
N GLN A 200 8.56 2.53 -3.71
CA GLN A 200 7.76 1.39 -4.17
C GLN A 200 7.57 0.36 -3.04
N LEU A 201 8.66 -0.04 -2.37
CA LEU A 201 8.61 -0.99 -1.26
C LEU A 201 7.76 -0.47 -0.10
N GLU A 202 7.83 0.82 0.20
CA GLU A 202 7.00 1.44 1.23
C GLU A 202 5.52 1.44 0.88
N ASN A 203 5.17 1.67 -0.38
CA ASN A 203 3.79 1.58 -0.85
C ASN A 203 3.29 0.13 -0.77
N GLU A 204 4.09 -0.84 -1.21
CA GLU A 204 3.76 -2.28 -1.10
C GLU A 204 3.57 -2.69 0.36
N TYR A 205 4.46 -2.25 1.26
CA TYR A 205 4.32 -2.49 2.68
C TYR A 205 3.05 -1.85 3.25
N TYR A 206 2.77 -0.60 2.89
CA TYR A 206 1.55 0.11 3.29
C TYR A 206 0.29 -0.61 2.80
N GLU A 207 0.24 -1.05 1.54
CA GLU A 207 -0.89 -1.79 0.98
C GLU A 207 -1.15 -3.09 1.74
N LEU A 208 -0.10 -3.85 2.04
CA LEU A 208 -0.19 -5.08 2.82
C LEU A 208 -0.64 -4.80 4.25
N GLU A 209 -0.11 -3.77 4.89
CA GLU A 209 -0.49 -3.38 6.25
C GLU A 209 -1.95 -2.90 6.28
N ASP A 210 -2.39 -2.11 5.30
CA ASP A 210 -3.76 -1.62 5.14
C ASP A 210 -4.74 -2.76 4.87
N GLU A 211 -4.38 -3.71 4.01
CA GLU A 211 -5.15 -4.93 3.78
C GLU A 211 -5.27 -5.77 5.05
N TYR A 212 -4.17 -5.95 5.79
CA TYR A 212 -4.16 -6.63 7.07
C TYR A 212 -5.12 -5.96 8.06
N HIS A 213 -5.06 -4.64 8.21
CA HIS A 213 -5.94 -3.89 9.10
C HIS A 213 -7.41 -4.00 8.70
N ARG A 214 -7.75 -3.91 7.40
CA ARG A 214 -9.11 -4.13 6.90
C ARG A 214 -9.62 -5.53 7.20
N LYS A 215 -8.81 -6.56 6.92
CA LYS A 215 -9.17 -7.96 7.22
C LYS A 215 -9.33 -8.19 8.71
N LEU A 216 -8.48 -7.59 9.54
CA LEU A 216 -8.56 -7.66 10.99
C LEU A 216 -9.88 -7.06 11.50
N GLN A 217 -10.28 -5.90 10.97
CA GLN A 217 -11.57 -5.30 11.27
C GLN A 217 -12.73 -6.23 10.85
N GLN A 218 -12.75 -6.64 9.59
CA GLN A 218 -13.86 -7.44 9.04
C GLN A 218 -13.99 -8.83 9.68
N LEU A 219 -12.88 -9.51 9.97
CA LEU A 219 -12.90 -10.90 10.44
C LEU A 219 -12.95 -11.00 11.96
N ILE A 220 -12.26 -10.12 12.67
CA ILE A 220 -12.12 -10.23 14.13
C ILE A 220 -13.02 -9.23 14.81
N PHE A 221 -12.92 -7.94 14.50
CA PHE A 221 -13.69 -6.93 15.23
C PHE A 221 -15.19 -7.10 15.01
N ASP A 222 -15.63 -7.30 13.77
CA ASP A 222 -17.04 -7.46 13.45
C ASP A 222 -17.62 -8.78 13.95
N ALA A 223 -16.80 -9.82 14.08
CA ALA A 223 -17.21 -11.08 14.70
C ALA A 223 -17.40 -10.91 16.20
N VAL A 224 -16.40 -10.34 16.89
CA VAL A 224 -16.43 -10.12 18.34
C VAL A 224 -17.52 -9.12 18.74
N LEU A 225 -17.66 -8.00 18.02
CA LEU A 225 -18.70 -7.01 18.27
C LEU A 225 -20.10 -7.61 18.07
N PHE A 226 -20.27 -8.48 17.07
CA PHE A 226 -21.56 -9.11 16.84
C PHE A 226 -21.90 -10.12 17.94
N ASP A 227 -20.93 -10.89 18.44
CA ASP A 227 -21.16 -11.79 19.56
C ASP A 227 -21.51 -11.02 20.85
N ASN A 228 -20.79 -9.93 21.15
CA ASN A 228 -21.11 -9.05 22.29
C ASN A 228 -22.52 -8.45 22.17
N TYR A 229 -22.88 -7.93 20.99
CA TYR A 229 -24.23 -7.44 20.73
C TYR A 229 -25.30 -8.52 20.99
N LEU A 230 -25.06 -9.75 20.53
CA LEU A 230 -25.99 -10.85 20.72
C LEU A 230 -26.12 -11.24 22.19
N GLU A 231 -25.01 -11.24 22.95
CA GLU A 231 -24.98 -11.49 24.38
C GLU A 231 -25.84 -10.47 25.15
N GLU A 232 -25.61 -9.18 24.93
CA GLU A 232 -26.32 -8.09 25.61
C GLU A 232 -27.83 -8.10 25.29
N GLU A 233 -28.20 -8.31 24.03
CA GLU A 233 -29.62 -8.39 23.64
C GLU A 233 -30.31 -9.65 24.14
N ALA A 234 -29.59 -10.78 24.20
CA ALA A 234 -30.08 -12.03 24.78
C ALA A 234 -30.43 -11.84 26.26
N GLU A 235 -29.53 -11.22 27.03
CA GLU A 235 -29.76 -10.88 28.43
C GLU A 235 -30.93 -9.90 28.59
N ARG A 236 -30.95 -8.81 27.79
CA ARG A 236 -31.98 -7.77 27.87
C ARG A 236 -33.38 -8.30 27.58
N LEU A 237 -33.51 -9.30 26.70
CA LEU A 237 -34.79 -9.84 26.24
C LEU A 237 -35.12 -11.21 26.82
N GLY A 238 -34.23 -11.81 27.61
CA GLY A 238 -34.40 -13.16 28.17
C GLY A 238 -34.50 -14.25 27.10
N LYS A 239 -33.75 -14.11 25.99
CA LYS A 239 -33.72 -15.07 24.87
C LYS A 239 -32.31 -15.63 24.68
N SER A 240 -32.15 -16.69 23.89
CA SER A 240 -30.83 -17.18 23.48
C SER A 240 -30.20 -16.29 22.39
N LYS A 241 -28.86 -16.29 22.30
CA LYS A 241 -28.12 -15.59 21.22
C LYS A 241 -28.57 -16.04 19.82
N GLN A 242 -28.92 -17.33 19.66
CA GLN A 242 -29.38 -17.91 18.40
C GLN A 242 -30.76 -17.34 18.00
N GLU A 243 -31.67 -17.20 18.94
CA GLU A 243 -32.99 -16.59 18.69
C GLU A 243 -32.84 -15.11 18.32
N ILE A 244 -32.05 -14.34 19.06
CA ILE A 244 -31.76 -12.94 18.72
C ILE A 244 -31.15 -12.85 17.33
N LYS A 245 -30.15 -13.69 17.02
CA LYS A 245 -29.51 -13.70 15.69
C LYS A 245 -30.53 -14.01 14.59
N ALA A 246 -31.37 -15.02 14.77
CA ALA A 246 -32.39 -15.40 13.79
C ALA A 246 -33.41 -14.27 13.58
N GLU A 247 -33.86 -13.61 14.65
CA GLU A 247 -34.80 -12.50 14.58
C GLU A 247 -34.18 -11.27 13.91
N ARG A 248 -32.98 -10.87 14.33
CA ARG A 248 -32.31 -9.63 13.84
C ARG A 248 -31.79 -9.76 12.41
N LEU A 249 -31.35 -10.95 12.00
CA LEU A 249 -30.83 -11.21 10.67
C LEU A 249 -31.85 -11.86 9.73
N SER A 250 -33.12 -11.99 10.13
CA SER A 250 -34.16 -12.53 9.27
C SER A 250 -34.31 -11.69 8.01
N THR A 251 -34.13 -12.32 6.85
CA THR A 251 -34.23 -11.68 5.53
C THR A 251 -35.05 -12.58 4.61
N PRO A 252 -36.06 -12.04 3.89
CA PRO A 252 -36.85 -12.81 2.93
C PRO A 252 -35.99 -13.32 1.77
N ALA A 253 -36.48 -14.33 1.06
CA ALA A 253 -35.85 -14.75 -0.19
C ALA A 253 -35.90 -13.60 -1.23
N PRO A 254 -34.86 -13.41 -2.04
CA PRO A 254 -34.89 -12.42 -3.11
C PRO A 254 -35.97 -12.76 -4.14
N SER A 255 -36.56 -11.74 -4.77
CA SER A 255 -37.52 -11.94 -5.85
C SER A 255 -36.85 -12.54 -7.07
N GLU A 256 -37.59 -13.34 -7.84
CA GLU A 256 -37.11 -13.93 -9.09
C GLU A 256 -36.57 -12.88 -10.07
N GLU A 257 -37.24 -11.72 -10.12
CA GLU A 257 -36.81 -10.56 -10.90
C GLU A 257 -35.42 -10.07 -10.48
N SER A 258 -35.16 -9.97 -9.17
CA SER A 258 -33.85 -9.54 -8.65
C SER A 258 -32.74 -10.52 -9.02
N VAL A 259 -33.03 -11.83 -8.96
CA VAL A 259 -32.06 -12.87 -9.32
C VAL A 259 -31.75 -12.82 -10.82
N ARG A 260 -32.76 -12.63 -11.68
CA ARG A 260 -32.58 -12.47 -13.14
C ARG A 260 -31.83 -11.19 -13.49
N ALA A 261 -32.17 -10.08 -12.84
CA ALA A 261 -31.47 -8.81 -13.04
C ALA A 261 -29.98 -8.94 -12.67
N PHE A 262 -29.67 -9.60 -11.55
CA PHE A 262 -28.28 -9.85 -11.18
C PHE A 262 -27.57 -10.77 -12.18
N TYR A 263 -28.20 -11.87 -12.61
CA TYR A 263 -27.65 -12.76 -13.64
C TYR A 263 -27.30 -11.99 -14.92
N ALA A 264 -28.17 -11.10 -15.41
CA ALA A 264 -27.91 -10.31 -16.62
C ALA A 264 -26.62 -9.46 -16.53
N THR A 265 -26.23 -9.03 -15.32
CA THR A 265 -24.97 -8.27 -15.12
C THR A 265 -23.70 -9.13 -15.23
N ILE A 266 -23.82 -10.45 -15.01
CA ILE A 266 -22.67 -11.36 -14.93
C ILE A 266 -22.74 -12.53 -15.91
N GLU A 267 -23.80 -12.63 -16.72
CA GLU A 267 -24.04 -13.72 -17.68
C GLU A 267 -22.81 -14.02 -18.53
N LYS A 268 -22.21 -12.98 -19.13
CA LYS A 268 -21.00 -13.11 -19.98
C LYS A 268 -19.79 -13.67 -19.21
N ARG A 269 -19.74 -13.49 -17.89
CA ARG A 269 -18.67 -14.00 -17.03
C ARG A 269 -18.93 -15.43 -16.54
N ILE A 270 -20.19 -15.78 -16.29
CA ILE A 270 -20.58 -17.12 -15.81
C ILE A 270 -20.53 -18.14 -16.96
N GLY A 271 -21.07 -17.78 -18.13
CA GLY A 271 -21.16 -18.69 -19.28
C GLY A 271 -22.02 -19.94 -19.06
N LYS A 272 -22.91 -19.94 -18.05
CA LYS A 272 -23.86 -21.03 -17.78
C LYS A 272 -25.30 -20.53 -17.84
N PRO A 273 -26.27 -21.35 -18.28
CA PRO A 273 -27.68 -20.99 -18.30
C PRO A 273 -28.20 -20.55 -16.94
N TYR A 274 -29.14 -19.59 -16.93
CA TYR A 274 -29.74 -19.06 -15.71
C TYR A 274 -30.29 -20.15 -14.78
N GLU A 275 -31.01 -21.15 -15.31
CA GLU A 275 -31.64 -22.20 -14.51
C GLU A 275 -30.62 -23.05 -13.73
N ASP A 276 -29.40 -23.18 -14.24
CA ASP A 276 -28.32 -23.94 -13.58
C ASP A 276 -27.72 -23.21 -12.38
N VAL A 277 -27.87 -21.87 -12.33
CA VAL A 277 -27.26 -21.01 -11.31
C VAL A 277 -28.28 -20.26 -10.45
N ARG A 278 -29.56 -20.32 -10.80
CA ARG A 278 -30.65 -19.55 -10.17
C ARG A 278 -30.63 -19.65 -8.64
N LYS A 279 -30.52 -20.86 -8.10
CA LYS A 279 -30.51 -21.07 -6.64
C LYS A 279 -29.28 -20.44 -6.00
N ASP A 280 -28.10 -20.69 -6.54
CA ASP A 280 -26.84 -20.16 -6.02
C ASP A 280 -26.83 -18.63 -6.03
N LEU A 281 -27.40 -18.02 -7.08
CA LEU A 281 -27.57 -16.57 -7.16
C LEU A 281 -28.58 -16.04 -6.14
N ALA A 282 -29.69 -16.75 -5.91
CA ALA A 282 -30.66 -16.40 -4.88
C ALA A 282 -30.04 -16.48 -3.47
N ASP A 283 -29.29 -17.54 -3.18
CA ASP A 283 -28.60 -17.74 -1.91
C ASP A 283 -27.53 -16.67 -1.70
N LEU A 284 -26.77 -16.32 -2.74
CA LEU A 284 -25.79 -15.23 -2.71
C LEU A 284 -26.44 -13.87 -2.42
N LEU A 285 -27.53 -13.54 -3.12
CA LEU A 285 -28.24 -12.27 -2.92
C LEU A 285 -28.83 -12.20 -1.51
N ARG A 286 -29.37 -13.31 -1.00
CA ARG A 286 -29.86 -13.40 0.38
C ARG A 286 -28.72 -13.20 1.39
N ALA A 287 -27.59 -13.85 1.18
CA ALA A 287 -26.41 -13.70 2.04
C ALA A 287 -25.90 -12.25 2.06
N ARG A 288 -25.89 -11.57 0.92
CA ARG A 288 -25.54 -10.14 0.83
C ARG A 288 -26.48 -9.26 1.65
N GLU A 289 -27.79 -9.50 1.59
CA GLU A 289 -28.76 -8.73 2.38
C GLU A 289 -28.65 -9.02 3.88
N ILE A 290 -28.36 -10.26 4.27
CA ILE A 290 -28.04 -10.61 5.67
C ILE A 290 -26.80 -9.85 6.15
N GLU A 291 -25.73 -9.84 5.36
CA GLU A 291 -24.50 -9.14 5.72
C GLU A 291 -24.70 -7.62 5.76
N LYS A 292 -25.50 -7.05 4.86
CA LYS A 292 -25.89 -5.64 4.89
C LYS A 292 -26.63 -5.28 6.17
N LYS A 293 -27.59 -6.11 6.60
CA LYS A 293 -28.29 -5.92 7.88
C LYS A 293 -27.35 -6.02 9.07
N ARG A 294 -26.47 -7.03 9.08
CA ARG A 294 -25.46 -7.20 10.12
C ARG A 294 -24.54 -5.98 10.21
N SER A 295 -24.05 -5.49 9.08
CA SER A 295 -23.18 -4.31 9.01
C SER A 295 -23.88 -3.05 9.53
N ALA A 296 -25.14 -2.81 9.13
CA ALA A 296 -25.93 -1.67 9.62
C ALA A 296 -26.19 -1.73 11.14
N LEU A 297 -26.45 -2.94 11.65
CA LEU A 297 -26.62 -3.19 13.08
C LEU A 297 -25.32 -2.89 13.84
N LEU A 298 -24.19 -3.42 13.37
CA LEU A 298 -22.89 -3.17 14.00
C LEU A 298 -22.47 -1.70 13.91
N ALA A 299 -22.80 -1.00 12.83
CA ALA A 299 -22.56 0.45 12.75
C ALA A 299 -23.28 1.20 13.88
N THR A 300 -24.57 0.88 14.09
CA THR A 300 -25.37 1.45 15.19
C THR A 300 -24.80 1.06 16.56
N TYR A 301 -24.39 -0.20 16.71
CA TYR A 301 -23.83 -0.70 17.96
C TYR A 301 -22.51 -0.01 18.31
N ARG A 302 -21.63 0.20 17.32
CA ARG A 302 -20.36 0.93 17.52
C ARG A 302 -20.59 2.39 17.94
N GLU A 303 -21.52 3.08 17.28
CA GLU A 303 -21.87 4.47 17.59
C GLU A 303 -22.36 4.62 19.03
N LYS A 304 -23.17 3.66 19.51
CA LYS A 304 -23.71 3.67 20.87
C LYS A 304 -22.69 3.30 21.96
N ASN A 305 -21.63 2.56 21.63
CA ASN A 305 -20.78 1.89 22.62
C ASN A 305 -19.31 2.35 22.66
N ASP A 306 -19.02 3.63 22.40
CA ASP A 306 -17.65 4.20 22.45
C ASP A 306 -16.59 3.30 21.78
N PHE A 307 -16.94 2.71 20.64
CA PHE A 307 -16.06 1.77 19.96
C PHE A 307 -14.80 2.47 19.46
N LYS A 308 -13.63 2.04 19.96
CA LYS A 308 -12.33 2.59 19.59
C LYS A 308 -11.41 1.51 19.06
N VAL A 309 -10.89 1.74 17.85
CA VAL A 309 -9.81 0.93 17.30
C VAL A 309 -8.50 1.42 17.91
N LEU A 310 -7.86 0.56 18.70
CA LEU A 310 -6.57 0.83 19.35
C LEU A 310 -5.37 0.47 18.48
N LEU A 311 -5.60 -0.07 17.28
CA LEU A 311 -4.54 -0.35 16.34
C LEU A 311 -3.85 0.95 15.91
N PRO A 312 -2.53 0.92 15.73
CA PRO A 312 -1.80 2.07 15.24
C PRO A 312 -2.39 2.53 13.90
N ARG A 313 -2.66 3.83 13.76
CA ARG A 313 -2.98 4.38 12.44
C ARG A 313 -1.79 4.18 11.52
N ILE A 314 -2.06 3.65 10.33
CA ILE A 314 -1.08 3.55 9.26
C ILE A 314 -1.20 4.80 8.38
N THR A 315 -0.06 5.30 7.92
CA THR A 315 0.02 6.51 7.10
C THR A 315 0.58 6.14 5.74
N PRO A 316 -0.09 6.49 4.63
CA PRO A 316 0.45 6.24 3.30
C PRO A 316 1.76 7.03 3.12
N PRO A 317 2.76 6.45 2.45
CA PRO A 317 3.96 7.17 2.07
C PRO A 317 3.60 8.41 1.23
N VAL A 318 4.26 9.53 1.52
CA VAL A 318 4.06 10.79 0.80
C VAL A 318 5.31 11.07 0.00
N ILE A 319 5.15 11.32 -1.31
CA ILE A 319 6.26 11.71 -2.18
C ILE A 319 6.04 13.12 -2.73
N LYS A 320 7.15 13.89 -2.78
CA LYS A 320 7.17 15.17 -3.49
C LYS A 320 7.21 14.90 -4.99
N ILE A 321 6.25 15.47 -5.70
CA ILE A 321 6.13 15.40 -7.16
C ILE A 321 6.43 16.79 -7.74
N HIS A 322 7.34 16.85 -8.71
CA HIS A 322 7.66 18.10 -9.41
C HIS A 322 6.58 18.37 -10.46
N THR A 323 5.76 19.39 -10.21
CA THR A 323 4.57 19.73 -11.01
C THR A 323 4.69 21.08 -11.72
N GLU A 324 5.80 21.77 -11.54
CA GLU A 324 6.06 23.09 -12.08
C GLU A 324 6.13 23.06 -13.63
N GLY A 325 5.40 23.97 -14.27
CA GLY A 325 5.37 24.10 -15.74
C GLY A 325 4.52 23.04 -16.47
N PHE A 326 3.82 22.18 -15.74
CA PHE A 326 2.85 21.24 -16.30
C PHE A 326 1.41 21.78 -16.24
N PRO A 327 0.54 21.31 -17.15
CA PRO A 327 -0.85 21.76 -17.20
C PRO A 327 -1.55 21.54 -15.87
N ALA A 328 -2.17 22.60 -15.34
CA ALA A 328 -2.89 22.57 -14.09
C ALA A 328 -4.23 23.31 -14.20
N LYS A 329 -5.22 22.90 -13.40
CA LYS A 329 -6.52 23.57 -13.24
C LYS A 329 -6.89 23.67 -11.77
N GLY A 330 -7.65 24.69 -11.41
CA GLY A 330 -8.03 24.98 -10.01
C GLY A 330 -7.08 25.98 -9.35
N ASP A 331 -7.38 26.32 -8.10
CA ASP A 331 -6.57 27.25 -7.31
C ASP A 331 -5.18 26.62 -7.02
N PRO A 332 -4.06 27.28 -7.35
CA PRO A 332 -2.72 26.84 -6.94
C PRO A 332 -2.56 26.63 -5.44
N LYS A 333 -3.39 27.27 -4.61
CA LYS A 333 -3.45 27.15 -3.15
C LYS A 333 -4.54 26.21 -2.63
N ALA A 334 -5.20 25.48 -3.53
CA ALA A 334 -6.20 24.49 -3.13
C ALA A 334 -5.60 23.50 -2.09
N PRO A 335 -6.34 23.15 -1.03
CA PRO A 335 -5.86 22.24 0.02
C PRO A 335 -5.58 20.82 -0.48
N VAL A 336 -6.14 20.46 -1.64
CA VAL A 336 -5.93 19.16 -2.27
C VAL A 336 -5.38 19.33 -3.67
N THR A 337 -4.25 18.71 -3.96
CA THR A 337 -3.69 18.57 -5.31
C THR A 337 -3.78 17.11 -5.77
N ILE A 338 -4.45 16.89 -6.90
CA ILE A 338 -4.49 15.63 -7.63
C ILE A 338 -3.45 15.71 -8.75
N VAL A 339 -2.51 14.76 -8.79
CA VAL A 339 -1.55 14.63 -9.90
C VAL A 339 -1.82 13.32 -10.62
N GLU A 340 -2.05 13.37 -11.93
CA GLU A 340 -2.23 12.20 -12.77
C GLU A 340 -1.08 12.04 -13.75
N PHE A 341 -0.44 10.88 -13.76
CA PHE A 341 0.44 10.43 -14.84
C PHE A 341 -0.33 9.50 -15.77
N ALA A 342 -0.49 9.89 -17.03
CA ALA A 342 -1.40 9.21 -17.95
C ALA A 342 -0.90 9.11 -19.39
N ASP A 343 -1.52 8.20 -20.13
CA ASP A 343 -1.26 7.90 -21.54
C ASP A 343 -2.58 8.03 -22.32
N TYR A 344 -2.57 8.81 -23.41
CA TYR A 344 -3.77 9.07 -24.22
C TYR A 344 -4.39 7.84 -24.89
N GLN A 345 -3.64 6.74 -25.04
CA GLN A 345 -4.15 5.46 -25.57
C GLN A 345 -4.52 4.45 -24.49
N CYS A 346 -4.38 4.78 -23.21
CA CYS A 346 -4.74 3.89 -22.12
C CYS A 346 -6.24 3.99 -21.80
N PRO A 347 -7.02 2.88 -21.91
CA PRO A 347 -8.45 2.91 -21.61
C PRO A 347 -8.76 3.32 -20.16
N HIS A 348 -7.94 2.87 -19.20
CA HIS A 348 -8.11 3.25 -17.80
C HIS A 348 -7.81 4.73 -17.53
N CYS A 349 -6.96 5.38 -18.35
CA CYS A 349 -6.73 6.82 -18.25
C CYS A 349 -7.95 7.62 -18.70
N LYS A 350 -8.72 7.12 -19.68
CA LYS A 350 -10.00 7.75 -20.04
C LYS A 350 -10.98 7.71 -18.88
N THR A 351 -11.12 6.55 -18.22
CA THR A 351 -11.95 6.42 -17.01
C THR A 351 -11.48 7.33 -15.88
N ALA A 352 -10.15 7.45 -15.68
CA ALA A 352 -9.57 8.35 -14.69
C ALA A 352 -9.85 9.82 -15.02
N ALA A 353 -9.67 10.25 -16.26
CA ALA A 353 -9.96 11.61 -16.70
C ALA A 353 -11.44 11.99 -16.45
N GLU A 354 -12.38 11.09 -16.76
CA GLU A 354 -13.82 11.27 -16.46
C GLU A 354 -14.08 11.39 -14.96
N ALA A 355 -13.44 10.54 -14.14
CA ALA A 355 -13.56 10.60 -12.68
C ALA A 355 -12.97 11.89 -12.10
N ILE A 356 -11.75 12.26 -12.51
CA ILE A 356 -11.07 13.48 -12.08
C ILE A 356 -11.89 14.71 -12.46
N LYS A 357 -12.45 14.76 -13.68
CA LYS A 357 -13.34 15.84 -14.10
C LYS A 357 -14.55 15.96 -13.16
N ALA A 358 -15.21 14.84 -12.86
CA ALA A 358 -16.36 14.86 -11.95
C ALA A 358 -15.98 15.35 -10.54
N ILE A 359 -14.82 14.93 -10.02
CA ILE A 359 -14.31 15.40 -8.73
C ILE A 359 -13.98 16.89 -8.78
N PHE A 360 -13.34 17.36 -9.83
CA PHE A 360 -13.05 18.77 -10.01
C PHE A 360 -14.34 19.61 -10.05
N ASP A 361 -15.37 19.13 -10.74
CA ASP A 361 -16.66 19.81 -10.84
C ASP A 361 -17.41 19.84 -9.48
N ASP A 362 -17.28 18.78 -8.67
CA ASP A 362 -17.90 18.65 -7.34
C ASP A 362 -17.21 19.51 -6.26
N PHE A 363 -15.86 19.56 -6.27
CA PHE A 363 -15.08 20.20 -5.20
C PHE A 363 -14.47 21.56 -5.58
N LYS A 364 -14.44 21.91 -6.86
CA LYS A 364 -14.05 23.21 -7.43
C LYS A 364 -12.77 23.79 -6.83
N ASP A 365 -12.89 24.92 -6.12
CA ASP A 365 -11.83 25.72 -5.51
C ASP A 365 -11.01 24.94 -4.45
N LYS A 366 -11.53 23.82 -3.98
CA LYS A 366 -10.84 22.96 -3.00
C LYS A 366 -9.85 21.98 -3.64
N VAL A 367 -9.86 21.83 -4.97
CA VAL A 367 -9.04 20.86 -5.69
C VAL A 367 -8.25 21.52 -6.81
N ARG A 368 -6.95 21.26 -6.83
CA ARG A 368 -6.06 21.49 -7.96
C ARG A 368 -5.83 20.17 -8.69
N VAL A 369 -5.91 20.18 -10.01
CA VAL A 369 -5.56 19.02 -10.84
C VAL A 369 -4.32 19.37 -11.65
N VAL A 370 -3.35 18.45 -11.70
CA VAL A 370 -2.16 18.53 -12.53
C VAL A 370 -2.10 17.27 -13.41
N TYR A 371 -1.90 17.47 -14.71
CA TYR A 371 -1.73 16.38 -15.66
C TYR A 371 -0.27 16.25 -16.09
N MET A 372 0.24 15.02 -16.04
CA MET A 372 1.63 14.67 -16.36
C MET A 372 1.63 13.63 -17.48
N ASP A 373 2.10 14.02 -18.67
CA ASP A 373 2.21 13.11 -19.80
C ASP A 373 3.17 11.94 -19.48
N TYR A 374 2.65 10.72 -19.49
CA TYR A 374 3.43 9.50 -19.35
C TYR A 374 3.14 8.49 -20.46
N PRO A 375 3.49 8.80 -21.73
CA PRO A 375 3.21 7.92 -22.86
C PRO A 375 4.10 6.67 -22.80
N ILE A 376 3.56 5.56 -22.30
CA ILE A 376 4.26 4.27 -22.17
C ILE A 376 3.88 3.29 -23.29
N ASN A 377 2.82 3.58 -24.05
CA ASN A 377 2.41 2.79 -25.20
C ASN A 377 3.47 2.85 -26.32
N ARG A 378 3.84 1.69 -26.87
CA ARG A 378 4.87 1.55 -27.90
C ARG A 378 4.46 2.03 -29.30
N SER A 379 3.18 2.35 -29.53
CA SER A 379 2.69 2.80 -30.84
C SER A 379 3.28 4.15 -31.28
N GLY A 380 3.74 4.96 -30.32
CA GLY A 380 4.19 6.34 -30.52
C GLY A 380 3.05 7.36 -30.68
N ILE A 381 1.80 6.92 -30.83
CA ILE A 381 0.64 7.83 -31.01
C ILE A 381 0.45 8.71 -29.77
N SER A 382 0.46 8.13 -28.56
CA SER A 382 0.34 8.92 -27.32
C SER A 382 1.45 9.95 -27.16
N THR A 383 2.67 9.66 -27.63
CA THR A 383 3.77 10.63 -27.62
C THR A 383 3.49 11.82 -28.53
N LEU A 384 2.90 11.58 -29.71
CA LEU A 384 2.50 12.65 -30.63
C LEU A 384 1.32 13.44 -30.06
N VAL A 385 0.32 12.78 -29.47
CA VAL A 385 -0.82 13.46 -28.85
C VAL A 385 -0.38 14.30 -27.65
N ALA A 386 0.49 13.77 -26.77
CA ALA A 386 1.10 14.49 -25.65
C ALA A 386 1.90 15.72 -26.12
N ARG A 387 2.66 15.60 -27.20
CA ARG A 387 3.37 16.76 -27.79
C ARG A 387 2.38 17.82 -28.30
N GLY A 388 1.31 17.39 -28.95
CA GLY A 388 0.23 18.30 -29.35
C GLY A 388 -0.44 18.96 -28.14
N ALA A 389 -0.65 18.22 -27.05
CA ALA A 389 -1.20 18.76 -25.81
C ALA A 389 -0.26 19.81 -25.18
N ALA A 390 1.05 19.59 -25.21
CA ALA A 390 2.04 20.60 -24.79
C ALA A 390 1.94 21.90 -25.61
N CYS A 391 1.68 21.80 -26.92
CA CYS A 391 1.46 22.97 -27.78
C CYS A 391 0.10 23.63 -27.56
N ALA A 392 -0.93 22.84 -27.26
CA ALA A 392 -2.23 23.37 -26.85
C ALA A 392 -2.12 24.16 -25.54
N ASP A 393 -1.30 23.67 -24.59
CA ASP A 393 -1.02 24.36 -23.33
C ASP A 393 -0.31 25.70 -23.54
N ALA A 394 0.65 25.77 -24.47
CA ALA A 394 1.32 27.03 -24.84
C ALA A 394 0.35 28.10 -25.37
N GLN A 395 -0.81 27.68 -25.90
CA GLN A 395 -1.89 28.58 -26.36
C GLN A 395 -3.06 28.67 -25.35
N GLY A 396 -2.91 28.14 -24.13
CA GLY A 396 -3.94 28.19 -23.08
C GLY A 396 -5.15 27.28 -23.29
N LYS A 397 -5.09 26.33 -24.24
CA LYS A 397 -6.18 25.39 -24.56
C LYS A 397 -5.83 23.93 -24.29
N PHE A 398 -5.00 23.66 -23.28
CA PHE A 398 -4.67 22.28 -22.88
C PHE A 398 -5.92 21.45 -22.58
N TRP A 399 -6.81 21.93 -21.70
CA TRP A 399 -7.96 21.13 -21.24
C TRP A 399 -8.95 20.77 -22.35
N PRO A 400 -9.38 21.71 -23.23
CA PRO A 400 -10.19 21.35 -24.40
C PRO A 400 -9.52 20.30 -25.30
N TYR A 401 -8.21 20.43 -25.56
CA TYR A 401 -7.46 19.47 -26.36
C TYR A 401 -7.38 18.09 -25.68
N HIS A 402 -7.08 18.07 -24.38
CA HIS A 402 -7.01 16.87 -23.56
C HIS A 402 -8.35 16.13 -23.52
N GLU A 403 -9.46 16.84 -23.29
CA GLU A 403 -10.80 16.26 -23.26
C GLU A 403 -11.17 15.67 -24.62
N LEU A 404 -10.92 16.39 -25.72
CA LEU A 404 -11.20 15.91 -27.06
C LEU A 404 -10.35 14.68 -27.43
N ALA A 405 -9.08 14.64 -27.01
CA ALA A 405 -8.20 13.50 -27.23
C ALA A 405 -8.75 12.23 -26.56
N TYR A 406 -9.25 12.31 -25.33
CA TYR A 406 -9.87 11.16 -24.64
C TYR A 406 -11.25 10.80 -25.20
N GLN A 407 -12.04 11.78 -25.65
CA GLN A 407 -13.30 11.51 -26.37
C GLN A 407 -13.06 10.69 -27.65
N ARG A 408 -11.97 10.97 -28.37
CA ARG A 408 -11.57 10.28 -29.61
C ARG A 408 -10.52 9.18 -29.41
N GLN A 409 -10.34 8.70 -28.18
CA GLN A 409 -9.25 7.77 -27.83
C GLN A 409 -9.12 6.57 -28.78
N GLU A 410 -10.25 5.97 -29.18
CA GLU A 410 -10.30 4.78 -30.02
C GLU A 410 -9.84 5.03 -31.48
N THR A 411 -9.90 6.28 -31.93
CA THR A 411 -9.55 6.68 -33.31
C THR A 411 -8.25 7.47 -33.39
N LEU A 412 -7.52 7.61 -32.28
CA LEU A 412 -6.22 8.28 -32.26
C LEU A 412 -5.23 7.57 -33.19
N SER A 413 -4.61 8.37 -34.04
CA SER A 413 -3.61 7.97 -35.03
C SER A 413 -2.43 8.93 -35.01
N LYS A 414 -1.41 8.67 -35.84
CA LYS A 414 -0.23 9.55 -35.94
C LYS A 414 -0.56 10.97 -36.43
N GLY A 415 -1.67 11.14 -37.15
CA GLY A 415 -2.12 12.45 -37.66
C GLY A 415 -3.01 13.23 -36.68
N SER A 416 -3.54 12.55 -35.64
CA SER A 416 -4.62 13.10 -34.83
C SER A 416 -4.25 14.38 -34.07
N SER A 417 -2.98 14.64 -33.79
CA SER A 417 -2.58 15.86 -33.07
C SER A 417 -3.01 17.15 -33.78
N ILE A 418 -2.91 17.19 -35.11
CA ILE A 418 -3.30 18.38 -35.90
C ILE A 418 -4.83 18.46 -35.99
N ASP A 419 -5.52 17.33 -36.16
CA ASP A 419 -6.99 17.29 -36.21
C ASP A 419 -7.59 17.77 -34.89
N LEU A 420 -7.05 17.31 -33.77
CA LEU A 420 -7.43 17.76 -32.43
C LEU A 420 -7.17 19.27 -32.27
N ALA A 421 -6.05 19.78 -32.80
CA ALA A 421 -5.74 21.20 -32.71
C ALA A 421 -6.73 22.06 -33.51
N LYS A 422 -7.08 21.62 -34.72
CA LYS A 422 -8.08 22.29 -35.56
C LYS A 422 -9.44 22.34 -34.87
N ASP A 423 -9.88 21.20 -34.32
CA ASP A 423 -11.21 21.07 -33.72
C ASP A 423 -11.32 21.74 -32.34
N THR A 424 -10.20 22.16 -31.76
CA THR A 424 -10.14 23.00 -30.55
C THR A 424 -9.82 24.46 -30.85
N GLU A 425 -9.86 24.82 -32.14
CA GLU A 425 -9.67 26.20 -32.63
C GLU A 425 -8.31 26.80 -32.20
N LEU A 426 -7.25 25.99 -32.18
CA LEU A 426 -5.87 26.45 -31.97
C LEU A 426 -5.36 27.16 -33.23
N ASP A 427 -4.42 28.10 -33.06
CA ASP A 427 -3.67 28.65 -34.20
C ASP A 427 -2.78 27.54 -34.76
N LEU A 428 -3.15 27.05 -35.95
CA LEU A 428 -2.47 25.93 -36.59
C LEU A 428 -1.04 26.26 -37.03
N LYS A 429 -0.73 27.53 -37.29
CA LYS A 429 0.62 27.95 -37.68
C LYS A 429 1.54 27.92 -36.45
N GLU A 430 1.10 28.52 -35.34
CA GLU A 430 1.82 28.47 -34.07
C GLU A 430 1.93 27.03 -33.54
N PHE A 431 0.84 26.27 -33.63
CA PHE A 431 0.81 24.87 -33.21
C PHE A 431 1.80 24.02 -33.98
N THR A 432 1.84 24.14 -35.32
CA THR A 432 2.75 23.35 -36.15
C THR A 432 4.22 23.71 -35.86
N GLY A 433 4.52 25.00 -35.66
CA GLY A 433 5.84 25.45 -35.22
C GLY A 433 6.24 24.85 -33.86
N CYS A 434 5.36 24.94 -32.87
CA CYS A 434 5.57 24.33 -31.55
C CYS A 434 5.74 22.81 -31.65
N PHE A 435 4.94 22.12 -32.46
CA PHE A 435 4.97 20.66 -32.56
C PHE A 435 6.29 20.11 -33.11
N GLN A 436 7.00 20.93 -33.89
CA GLN A 436 8.32 20.63 -34.42
C GLN A 436 9.45 21.00 -33.45
N SER A 437 9.19 21.90 -32.50
CA SER A 437 10.16 22.42 -31.53
C SER A 437 10.71 21.36 -30.59
N GLU A 438 11.90 21.63 -30.04
CA GLU A 438 12.47 20.81 -28.98
C GLU A 438 11.75 21.04 -27.65
N GLU A 439 11.26 22.25 -27.40
CA GLU A 439 10.54 22.61 -26.16
C GLU A 439 9.32 21.69 -25.92
N ALA A 440 8.52 21.43 -26.95
CA ALA A 440 7.36 20.52 -26.85
C ALA A 440 7.79 19.07 -26.55
N ARG A 441 8.95 18.64 -27.07
CA ARG A 441 9.52 17.30 -26.78
C ARG A 441 10.05 17.22 -25.37
N GLU A 442 10.78 18.23 -24.93
CA GLU A 442 11.34 18.33 -23.59
C GLU A 442 10.24 18.33 -22.54
N LYS A 443 9.11 19.02 -22.76
CA LYS A 443 7.98 19.02 -21.81
C LYS A 443 7.47 17.59 -21.55
N VAL A 444 7.21 16.82 -22.61
CA VAL A 444 6.80 15.40 -22.49
C VAL A 444 7.91 14.55 -21.86
N ALA A 445 9.18 14.78 -22.24
CA ALA A 445 10.31 14.06 -21.70
C ALA A 445 10.52 14.32 -20.20
N ARG A 446 10.29 15.56 -19.72
CA ARG A 446 10.37 15.92 -18.30
C ARG A 446 9.26 15.24 -17.48
N ALA A 447 8.02 15.22 -17.97
CA ALA A 447 6.94 14.49 -17.30
C ALA A 447 7.25 12.99 -17.21
N ARG A 448 7.75 12.40 -18.31
CA ARG A 448 8.20 11.00 -18.33
C ARG A 448 9.37 10.75 -17.37
N ALA A 449 10.35 11.65 -17.32
CA ALA A 449 11.50 11.52 -16.42
C ALA A 449 11.05 11.56 -14.95
N GLU A 450 10.10 12.42 -14.61
CA GLU A 450 9.49 12.46 -13.28
C GLU A 450 8.76 11.14 -12.96
N ALA A 451 7.97 10.61 -13.91
CA ALA A 451 7.32 9.32 -13.74
C ALA A 451 8.32 8.18 -13.49
N LEU A 452 9.44 8.17 -14.23
CA LEU A 452 10.51 7.18 -14.05
C LEU A 452 11.24 7.37 -12.71
N ARG A 453 11.47 8.61 -12.28
CA ARG A 453 12.04 8.93 -10.96
C ARG A 453 11.14 8.42 -9.83
N LEU A 454 9.83 8.53 -10.00
CA LEU A 454 8.82 7.99 -9.08
C LEU A 454 8.62 6.47 -9.23
N GLY A 455 9.26 5.85 -10.22
CA GLY A 455 9.21 4.40 -10.42
C GLY A 455 7.87 3.92 -10.96
N LEU A 456 7.12 4.79 -11.63
CA LEU A 456 5.81 4.44 -12.16
C LEU A 456 5.95 3.45 -13.30
N ARG A 457 5.20 2.34 -13.24
CA ARG A 457 5.24 1.28 -14.26
C ARG A 457 3.95 1.15 -15.06
N SER A 458 2.93 1.93 -14.71
CA SER A 458 1.61 1.86 -15.30
C SER A 458 0.93 3.22 -15.33
N THR A 459 -0.06 3.33 -16.21
CA THR A 459 -0.97 4.46 -16.32
C THR A 459 -2.42 3.96 -16.17
N PRO A 460 -3.32 4.73 -15.55
CA PRO A 460 -3.03 5.97 -14.84
C PRO A 460 -2.29 5.68 -13.52
N SER A 461 -1.42 6.60 -13.12
CA SER A 461 -0.88 6.65 -11.75
C SER A 461 -1.30 7.97 -11.13
N ILE A 462 -2.12 7.90 -10.08
CA ILE A 462 -2.76 9.08 -9.47
C ILE A 462 -2.20 9.28 -8.07
N PHE A 463 -1.96 10.54 -7.72
CA PHE A 463 -1.56 10.96 -6.39
C PHE A 463 -2.50 12.04 -5.87
N VAL A 464 -2.87 11.95 -4.60
CA VAL A 464 -3.63 12.98 -3.87
C VAL A 464 -2.74 13.50 -2.75
N ASN A 465 -2.32 14.77 -2.83
CA ASN A 465 -1.35 15.38 -1.91
C ASN A 465 -0.06 14.53 -1.75
N GLY A 466 0.44 13.98 -2.86
CA GLY A 466 1.65 13.16 -2.88
C GLY A 466 1.48 11.73 -2.35
N LYS A 467 0.27 11.34 -1.92
CA LYS A 467 -0.06 9.95 -1.55
C LYS A 467 -0.59 9.21 -2.76
N ARG A 468 -0.03 8.03 -3.04
CA ARG A 468 -0.47 7.23 -4.18
C ARG A 468 -1.90 6.71 -3.96
N LEU A 469 -2.75 6.90 -4.96
CA LEU A 469 -4.10 6.36 -4.95
C LEU A 469 -4.09 4.97 -5.58
N PHE A 470 -4.59 3.99 -4.83
CA PHE A 470 -4.85 2.63 -5.30
C PHE A 470 -6.34 2.46 -5.50
N ILE A 471 -6.73 2.00 -6.68
CA ILE A 471 -8.14 1.76 -7.02
C ILE A 471 -8.52 0.38 -6.52
N MET A 472 -9.52 0.32 -5.64
CA MET A 472 -9.97 -0.90 -4.99
C MET A 472 -11.26 -1.43 -5.62
N GLU A 473 -12.20 -0.54 -5.92
CA GLU A 473 -13.53 -0.90 -6.42
C GLU A 473 -13.90 -0.07 -7.64
N ASP A 474 -13.87 1.25 -7.50
CA ASP A 474 -14.38 2.20 -8.49
C ASP A 474 -13.55 3.49 -8.46
N PHE A 475 -13.08 3.93 -9.62
CA PHE A 475 -12.21 5.09 -9.75
C PHE A 475 -12.79 6.35 -9.12
N LYS A 476 -14.07 6.65 -9.37
CA LYS A 476 -14.71 7.88 -8.90
C LYS A 476 -14.93 7.83 -7.40
N LYS A 477 -15.40 6.70 -6.88
CA LYS A 477 -15.62 6.48 -5.44
C LYS A 477 -14.32 6.56 -4.66
N ASP A 478 -13.29 5.86 -5.11
CA ASP A 478 -12.00 5.79 -4.39
C ASP A 478 -11.28 7.14 -4.43
N LEU A 479 -11.30 7.83 -5.57
CA LEU A 479 -10.74 9.18 -5.69
C LEU A 479 -11.51 10.19 -4.82
N ARG A 480 -12.85 10.13 -4.78
CA ARG A 480 -13.65 11.00 -3.91
C ARG A 480 -13.29 10.79 -2.44
N ALA A 481 -13.22 9.54 -2.00
CA ALA A 481 -12.87 9.21 -0.62
C ALA A 481 -11.47 9.73 -0.24
N ALA A 482 -10.50 9.62 -1.16
CA ALA A 482 -9.16 10.17 -0.95
C ALA A 482 -9.17 11.71 -0.83
N VAL A 483 -9.92 12.41 -1.69
CA VAL A 483 -10.06 13.87 -1.63
C VAL A 483 -10.74 14.31 -0.33
N GLU A 484 -11.86 13.69 0.04
CA GLU A 484 -12.58 14.03 1.28
C GLU A 484 -11.71 13.81 2.52
N LYS A 485 -10.90 12.74 2.53
CA LYS A 485 -9.94 12.46 3.61
C LYS A 485 -8.89 13.55 3.74
N GLU A 486 -8.33 14.02 2.63
CA GLU A 486 -7.34 15.10 2.65
C GLU A 486 -7.98 16.45 3.04
N LEU A 487 -9.20 16.75 2.59
CA LEU A 487 -9.94 17.94 3.00
C LEU A 487 -10.24 17.94 4.50
N ALA A 488 -10.68 16.81 5.05
CA ALA A 488 -10.91 16.68 6.50
C ALA A 488 -9.61 16.89 7.29
N SER A 489 -8.49 16.39 6.79
CA SER A 489 -7.17 16.56 7.41
C SER A 489 -6.67 18.01 7.35
N ALA A 490 -6.98 18.73 6.28
CA ALA A 490 -6.63 20.15 6.13
C ALA A 490 -7.41 21.04 7.11
N ASN A 491 -8.68 20.73 7.39
CA ASN A 491 -9.50 21.50 8.33
C ASN A 491 -9.14 21.29 9.81
N MET A 492 -8.34 20.26 10.12
CA MET A 492 -7.85 19.99 11.48
C MET A 492 -6.50 20.65 11.79
N ARG A 493 -5.85 21.24 10.78
CA ARG A 493 -4.60 22.00 10.89
C ARG A 493 -4.90 23.48 10.90
#